data_AF-A0A662CFS1-F1
#
_entry.id   AF-A0A662CFS1-F1
#
_cell.length_a   1.000
_cell.length_b   1.000
_cell.length_c   1.000
_cell.angle_alpha   90.00
_cell.angle_beta   90.00
_cell.angle_gamma   90.00
#
_symmetry.space_group_name_H-M   'P 1'
#
loop_
_entity.id
_entity.type
_entity.pdbx_description
1 polymer ?
#
loop_
_entity_poly.entity_id
_entity_poly.type
_entity_poly.pdbx_seq_one_letter_code
_entity_poly.pdbx_strand_id
1 'polypeptide(L)' 'KGIPPQDVPWEILKPLLANILSMPEEEFLQVGQTFHYTWEERPGCFTAVPCAICGDLTFEKALKVKGGRLVCIPCSGY' A
#
# COMPACT_ATOMS: atom_id res chain seq x y z
N LYS A 1 3.89 21.77 -3.89
CA LYS A 1 4.63 20.92 -2.93
C LYS A 1 3.83 20.94 -1.63
N GLY A 2 3.44 19.78 -1.11
CA GLY A 2 2.78 19.69 0.20
C GLY A 2 3.80 19.75 1.34
N ILE A 3 3.31 19.95 2.56
CA ILE A 3 4.10 19.81 3.79
C ILE A 3 3.97 18.34 4.23
N PRO A 4 5.07 17.65 4.54
CA PRO A 4 4.99 16.30 5.11
C PRO A 4 4.17 16.29 6.41
N PRO A 5 3.36 15.25 6.68
CA PRO A 5 2.49 15.21 7.87
C PRO A 5 3.24 15.48 9.19
N GLN A 6 4.49 15.02 9.30
CA GLN A 6 5.35 15.22 10.47
C GLN A 6 5.81 16.68 10.68
N ASP A 7 5.74 17.50 9.64
CA ASP A 7 6.17 18.91 9.65
C ASP A 7 4.99 19.87 9.77
N VAL A 8 3.76 19.36 9.93
CA VAL A 8 2.57 20.19 10.11
C VAL A 8 2.64 20.86 11.49
N PRO A 9 2.53 22.21 11.57
CA PRO A 9 2.54 22.91 12.84
C PRO A 9 1.51 22.36 13.82
N TRP A 10 1.95 22.13 15.06
CA TRP A 10 1.12 21.51 16.09
C TRP A 10 -0.21 22.24 16.33
N GLU A 11 -0.20 23.57 16.31
CA GLU A 11 -1.40 24.38 16.51
C GLU A 11 -2.47 24.17 15.43
N ILE A 12 -2.07 23.73 14.24
CA ILE A 12 -2.98 23.40 13.14
C ILE A 12 -3.45 21.95 13.26
N LEU A 13 -2.53 21.02 13.56
CA LEU A 13 -2.83 19.59 13.64
C LEU A 13 -3.72 19.25 14.85
N LYS A 14 -3.41 19.80 16.03
CA LYS A 14 -4.04 19.48 17.30
C LYS A 14 -5.57 19.58 17.28
N PRO A 15 -6.20 20.68 16.83
CA PRO A 15 -7.66 20.78 16.82
C PRO A 15 -8.31 19.76 15.87
N LEU A 16 -7.66 19.45 14.74
CA LEU A 16 -8.17 18.47 13.77
C LEU A 16 -8.10 17.05 14.34
N LEU A 17 -6.99 16.71 15.00
CA LEU A 17 -6.83 15.44 15.68
C LEU A 17 -7.83 15.28 16.82
N ALA A 18 -8.00 16.33 17.64
CA ALA A 18 -8.96 16.33 18.74
C ALA A 18 -10.38 16.11 18.23
N ASN A 19 -10.76 16.77 17.13
CA ASN A 19 -12.06 16.58 16.49
C ASN A 19 -12.29 15.09 16.14
N ILE A 20 -11.41 14.49 15.34
CA ILE A 20 -11.54 13.09 14.90
C ILE A 20 -11.58 12.12 16.10
N LEU A 21 -10.72 12.33 17.11
CA LEU A 21 -10.67 11.44 18.28
C LEU A 21 -11.89 11.57 19.20
N SER A 22 -12.59 12.70 19.16
CA SER A 22 -13.80 12.96 19.96
C SER A 22 -15.10 12.71 19.20
N MET A 23 -15.03 12.59 17.88
CA MET A 23 -16.18 12.47 17.01
C MET A 23 -16.90 11.14 17.27
N PRO A 24 -18.23 11.12 17.41
CA PRO A 24 -19.00 9.89 17.43
C PRO A 24 -18.76 9.09 16.14
N GLU A 25 -18.67 7.75 16.26
CA GLU A 25 -18.41 6.87 15.13
C GLU A 25 -19.44 7.07 14.00
N GLU A 26 -20.70 7.34 14.34
CA GLU A 26 -21.79 7.51 13.40
C GLU A 26 -21.66 8.75 12.51
N GLU A 27 -20.84 9.73 12.91
CA GLU A 27 -20.60 10.94 12.12
C GLU A 27 -19.58 10.73 10.99
N PHE A 28 -18.74 9.69 11.07
CA PHE A 28 -17.70 9.42 10.05
C PHE A 28 -17.62 7.97 9.57
N LEU A 29 -18.37 7.04 10.17
CA LEU A 29 -18.48 5.65 9.75
C LEU A 29 -19.92 5.33 9.36
N GLN A 30 -20.10 4.79 8.17
CA GLN A 30 -21.38 4.23 7.73
C GLN A 30 -21.42 2.74 8.06
N VAL A 31 -21.96 2.39 9.23
CA VAL A 31 -22.11 1.00 9.66
C VAL A 31 -23.44 0.42 9.16
N GLY A 32 -23.36 -0.62 8.33
CA GLY A 32 -24.52 -1.31 7.76
C GLY A 32 -24.76 -2.70 8.36
N GLN A 33 -25.85 -3.34 7.95
CA GLN A 33 -26.10 -4.74 8.29
C GLN A 33 -25.07 -5.66 7.61
N THR A 34 -24.76 -6.76 8.27
CA THR A 34 -23.94 -7.82 7.66
C THR A 34 -24.67 -8.41 6.47
N PHE A 35 -23.96 -8.60 5.36
CA PHE A 35 -24.48 -9.25 4.17
C PHE A 35 -23.57 -10.41 3.75
N HIS A 36 -24.14 -11.35 3.02
CA HIS A 36 -23.33 -12.41 2.43
C HIS A 36 -22.51 -11.85 1.27
N TYR A 37 -21.19 -11.98 1.37
CA TYR A 37 -20.25 -11.59 0.32
C TYR A 37 -19.49 -12.83 -0.14
N THR A 38 -19.66 -13.20 -1.41
CA THR A 38 -18.90 -14.29 -2.01
C THR A 38 -17.45 -13.85 -2.16
N TRP A 39 -16.60 -14.29 -1.25
CA TRP A 39 -15.15 -14.11 -1.34
C TRP A 39 -14.52 -15.31 -2.05
N GLU A 40 -13.78 -15.02 -3.11
CA GLU A 40 -12.97 -16.03 -3.81
C GLU A 40 -11.54 -15.94 -3.30
N GLU A 41 -11.04 -17.03 -2.71
CA GLU A 41 -9.64 -17.12 -2.33
C GLU A 41 -8.78 -17.07 -3.59
N ARG A 42 -7.90 -16.07 -3.67
CA ARG A 42 -6.91 -15.97 -4.74
C ARG A 42 -5.62 -16.63 -4.28
N PRO A 43 -4.90 -17.35 -5.15
CA PRO A 43 -3.62 -17.92 -4.81
C PRO A 43 -2.66 -16.81 -4.35
N GLY A 44 -1.93 -17.10 -3.28
CA GLY A 44 -0.92 -16.19 -2.75
C GLY A 44 0.14 -15.83 -3.79
N CYS A 45 0.64 -14.60 -3.73
CA CYS A 45 1.74 -14.13 -4.57
C CYS A 45 3.09 -14.34 -3.87
N PHE A 46 3.47 -15.60 -3.67
CA PHE A 46 4.68 -15.92 -2.90
C PHE A 46 5.80 -16.56 -3.73
N THR A 47 5.61 -16.69 -5.05
CA THR A 47 6.67 -17.15 -5.96
C THR A 47 7.80 -16.13 -5.97
N ALA A 48 8.98 -16.52 -5.49
CA ALA A 48 10.20 -15.74 -5.57
C ALA A 48 11.04 -16.21 -6.76
N VAL A 49 11.48 -15.27 -7.59
CA VAL A 49 12.29 -15.53 -8.78
C VAL A 49 13.52 -14.62 -8.72
N PRO A 50 14.73 -15.12 -9.03
CA PRO A 50 15.93 -14.30 -9.03
C PRO A 50 15.91 -13.28 -10.18
N CYS A 51 16.36 -12.07 -9.90
CA CYS A 51 16.60 -11.05 -10.93
C CYS A 51 17.66 -11.56 -11.91
N ALA A 52 17.38 -11.49 -13.23
CA ALA A 52 18.31 -11.93 -14.26
C ALA A 52 19.57 -11.05 -14.43
N ILE A 53 19.72 -9.98 -13.63
CA ILE A 53 20.89 -9.08 -13.62
C ILE A 53 21.66 -9.20 -12.31
N CYS A 54 21.03 -8.97 -11.16
CA CYS A 54 21.71 -8.98 -9.85
C CYS A 54 21.62 -10.31 -9.09
N GLY A 55 20.71 -11.22 -9.46
CA GLY A 55 20.52 -12.51 -8.79
C GLY A 55 19.66 -12.48 -7.53
N ASP A 56 19.33 -11.29 -7.00
CA ASP A 56 18.47 -11.18 -5.80
C ASP A 56 17.08 -11.77 -6.05
N LEU A 57 16.56 -12.46 -5.04
CA LEU A 57 15.19 -12.98 -5.06
C LEU A 57 14.20 -11.82 -4.91
N THR A 58 13.21 -11.79 -5.80
CA THR A 58 12.10 -10.84 -5.77
C THR A 58 10.81 -11.60 -6.07
N PHE A 59 9.68 -11.15 -5.52
CA PHE A 59 8.38 -11.72 -5.91
C PHE A 59 8.16 -11.57 -7.41
N GLU A 60 7.71 -12.64 -8.05
CA GLU A 60 7.50 -12.68 -9.50
C GLU A 60 6.68 -11.49 -10.01
N LYS A 61 5.61 -11.11 -9.28
CA LYS A 61 4.74 -9.97 -9.64
C LYS A 61 5.41 -8.60 -9.49
N ALA A 62 6.54 -8.50 -8.80
CA ALA A 62 7.31 -7.27 -8.67
C ALA A 62 8.44 -7.17 -9.71
N LEU A 63 8.75 -8.24 -10.44
CA LEU A 63 9.73 -8.21 -11.54
C LEU A 63 9.17 -7.49 -12.77
N LYS A 64 10.08 -6.90 -13.55
CA LYS A 64 9.80 -6.24 -14.83
C LYS A 64 10.41 -7.06 -15.96
N VAL A 65 9.79 -7.00 -17.15
CA VAL A 65 10.37 -7.60 -18.35
C VAL A 65 11.28 -6.59 -19.03
N LYS A 66 12.57 -6.92 -19.17
CA LYS A 66 13.57 -6.12 -19.89
C LYS A 66 14.38 -7.01 -20.82
N GLY A 67 14.24 -6.81 -22.12
CA GLY A 67 14.91 -7.64 -23.13
C GLY A 67 14.56 -9.13 -22.99
N GLY A 68 13.30 -9.45 -22.72
CA GLY A 68 12.82 -10.82 -22.54
C GLY A 68 13.20 -11.50 -21.22
N ARG A 69 13.90 -10.81 -20.32
CA ARG A 69 14.30 -11.35 -19.01
C ARG A 69 13.55 -10.67 -17.88
N LEU A 70 13.27 -11.42 -16.81
CA LEU A 70 12.69 -10.89 -15.58
C LEU A 70 13.79 -10.23 -14.74
N VAL A 71 13.60 -8.95 -14.41
CA VAL A 71 14.59 -8.15 -13.67
C VAL A 71 13.90 -7.37 -12.54
N CYS A 72 14.60 -7.14 -11.42
CA CYS A 72 14.10 -6.32 -10.33
C CYS A 72 13.95 -4.85 -10.76
N ILE A 73 13.09 -4.10 -10.07
CA ILE A 73 12.79 -2.68 -10.39
C ILE A 73 14.06 -1.81 -10.49
N PRO A 74 15.07 -1.93 -9.59
CA PRO A 74 16.31 -1.16 -9.75
C PRO A 74 17.07 -1.50 -11.05
N CYS A 75 17.12 -2.79 -11.41
CA CYS A 75 17.81 -3.26 -12.62
C CYS A 75 17.02 -2.99 -13.92
N SER A 76 15.71 -2.74 -13.83
CA SER A 76 14.90 -2.34 -14.99
C SER A 76 15.23 -0.92 -15.46
N GLY A 77 15.69 -0.05 -14.56
CA GLY A 77 16.03 1.34 -14.87
C GLY A 77 14.89 2.34 -14.62
N TYR A 78 13.92 1.96 -13.76
CA TYR A 78 12.63 2.60 -13.50
C TYR A 78 11.61 2.46 -14.63
#